data_AF-A0A2T4JZ09-F1
#
_entry.id   AF-A0A2T4JZ09-F1
#
_cell.length_a   1.000
_cell.length_b   1.000
_cell.length_c   1.000
_cell.angle_alpha   90.00
_cell.angle_beta   90.00
_cell.angle_gamma   90.00
#
_symmetry.space_group_name_H-M   'P 1'
#
loop_
_entity.id
_entity.type
_entity.pdbx_description
1 polymer ?
#
loop_
_entity_poly.entity_id
_entity_poly.type
_entity_poly.pdbx_seq_one_letter_code
_entity_poly.pdbx_strand_id
1 'polypeptide(L)'
;MAEPLKQQIAEAFVEPACETNRAKSEAARKKGCAKPLMPGAAAGGCAFDGAMIALQPIVDVAHLVHAPLACAGNGWDNRGSASSGSQLYRKGFTTDLTELDIVMGEGEKKLYRAIREVIEAEHPAAVFVYATCVPALIGDDIAAVCKVAAMRFGTPVIPINAPGYVGSKNLGNKLGAAALIEHVVGTMEPEAPGPTDINIIGDFNLSGELWQVTPLLDRLGVRVLGSVSGDARYRQIAMMHRARVTMVVCSHAFLPMARKLEERWGIPYFEGSFYGISDTSAALRRLCALLVERGAPEDLLARCEALIAEEEAKARAALAPYRARVEGKRVLLYTGGHKTWSVVSALQELGMEVVGTSTRKATEEDKGRVVEIMGDERHMFDNMAPREMYTLLREARADVLMSGGRSQFVALKARVPWVDVNQEKHEPYAGYVGMVDLVRAIDRSVNNPMWAALRAPAPWEAGAVVAAVAPLVLAAVPSSKTDFEDC
;
A
#
# COMPACT_ATOMS: atom_id res chain seq x y z
N MET A 1 9.42 -10.09 -25.09
CA MET A 1 8.48 -10.45 -24.01
C MET A 1 7.88 -11.80 -24.34
N ALA A 2 8.04 -12.80 -23.46
CA ALA A 2 7.49 -14.14 -23.65
C ALA A 2 5.95 -14.12 -23.76
N GLU A 3 5.37 -15.03 -24.55
CA GLU A 3 3.93 -15.08 -24.82
C GLU A 3 3.05 -15.27 -23.57
N PRO A 4 3.41 -16.13 -22.59
CA PRO A 4 2.63 -16.28 -21.36
C PRO A 4 2.53 -14.99 -20.54
N LEU A 5 3.61 -14.19 -20.50
CA LEU A 5 3.62 -12.92 -19.78
C LEU A 5 2.72 -11.88 -20.45
N LYS A 6 2.65 -11.86 -21.79
CA LYS A 6 1.73 -10.97 -22.51
C LYS A 6 0.27 -11.30 -22.18
N GLN A 7 -0.06 -12.58 -22.13
CA GLN A 7 -1.41 -13.03 -21.78
C GLN A 7 -1.76 -12.63 -20.34
N GLN A 8 -0.87 -12.89 -19.38
CA GLN A 8 -1.07 -12.47 -17.98
C GLN A 8 -1.27 -10.96 -17.83
N ILE A 9 -0.50 -10.14 -18.57
CA ILE A 9 -0.65 -8.69 -18.57
C ILE A 9 -2.01 -8.28 -19.18
N ALA A 10 -2.41 -8.90 -20.28
CA ALA A 10 -3.70 -8.63 -20.92
C ALA A 10 -4.86 -8.93 -19.97
N GLU A 11 -4.82 -10.07 -19.28
CA GLU A 11 -5.79 -10.44 -18.24
C GLU A 11 -5.77 -9.45 -17.06
N ALA A 12 -4.58 -9.02 -16.60
CA ALA A 12 -4.46 -8.07 -15.50
C ALA A 12 -5.05 -6.68 -15.81
N PHE A 13 -5.15 -6.31 -17.09
CA PHE A 13 -5.77 -5.06 -17.54
C PHE A 13 -7.29 -5.13 -17.69
N VAL A 14 -7.88 -6.33 -17.77
CA VAL A 14 -9.32 -6.52 -17.84
C VAL A 14 -9.82 -6.92 -16.45
N GLU A 15 -10.48 -5.99 -15.76
CA GLU A 15 -11.03 -6.26 -14.43
C GLU A 15 -12.53 -5.93 -14.38
N PRO A 16 -13.42 -6.90 -14.63
CA PRO A 16 -14.86 -6.69 -14.65
C PRO A 16 -15.45 -6.23 -13.30
N ALA A 17 -14.80 -6.56 -12.18
CA ALA A 17 -15.20 -6.09 -10.86
C ALA A 17 -14.88 -4.60 -10.63
N CYS A 18 -13.99 -4.02 -11.44
CA CYS A 18 -13.60 -2.62 -11.32
C CYS A 18 -14.52 -1.73 -12.17
N GLU A 19 -15.24 -0.82 -11.52
CA GLU A 19 -16.13 0.15 -12.17
C GLU A 19 -15.44 1.01 -13.23
N THR A 20 -14.26 1.51 -12.92
CA THR A 20 -13.45 2.29 -13.86
C THR A 20 -13.05 1.48 -15.10
N ASN A 21 -12.91 0.16 -14.97
CA ASN A 21 -12.67 -0.72 -16.11
C ASN A 21 -13.95 -0.94 -16.93
N ARG A 22 -15.09 -1.17 -16.25
CA ARG A 22 -16.40 -1.32 -16.89
C ARG A 22 -16.78 -0.10 -17.73
N ALA A 23 -16.49 1.11 -17.25
CA ALA A 23 -16.79 2.36 -17.94
C ALA A 23 -15.91 2.62 -19.19
N LYS A 24 -14.80 1.89 -19.38
CA LYS A 24 -13.90 2.05 -20.54
C LYS A 24 -14.39 1.31 -21.77
N SER A 25 -14.13 1.87 -22.95
CA SER A 25 -14.26 1.15 -24.22
C SER A 25 -13.28 -0.04 -24.27
N GLU A 26 -13.57 -1.05 -25.10
CA GLU A 26 -12.74 -2.25 -25.21
C GLU A 26 -11.26 -1.93 -25.54
N ALA A 27 -11.04 -0.97 -26.44
CA ALA A 27 -9.70 -0.48 -26.78
C ALA A 27 -9.00 0.25 -25.62
N ALA A 28 -9.77 0.94 -24.76
CA ALA A 28 -9.23 1.62 -23.58
C ALA A 28 -8.97 0.65 -22.41
N ARG A 29 -9.72 -0.46 -22.29
CA ARG A 29 -9.47 -1.52 -21.30
C ARG A 29 -8.11 -2.18 -21.51
N LYS A 30 -7.74 -2.45 -22.77
CA LYS A 30 -6.43 -3.03 -23.15
C LYS A 30 -5.23 -2.15 -22.74
N LYS A 31 -5.45 -0.86 -22.48
CA LYS A 31 -4.41 0.10 -22.03
C LYS A 31 -4.32 0.23 -20.49
N GLY A 32 -5.22 -0.41 -19.74
CA GLY A 32 -5.26 -0.33 -18.28
C GLY A 32 -5.60 1.07 -17.75
N CYS A 33 -5.34 1.31 -16.46
CA CYS A 33 -5.53 2.61 -15.79
C CYS A 33 -4.27 3.48 -15.77
N ALA A 34 -3.14 2.99 -16.27
CA ALA A 34 -1.89 3.73 -16.27
C ALA A 34 -1.81 4.66 -17.49
N LYS A 35 -1.67 5.97 -17.25
CA LYS A 35 -1.21 6.89 -18.29
C LYS A 35 0.28 6.59 -18.59
N PRO A 36 0.72 6.64 -19.86
CA PRO A 36 2.13 6.57 -20.19
C PRO A 36 2.89 7.62 -19.37
N LEU A 37 3.98 7.20 -18.74
CA LEU A 37 4.81 8.11 -17.97
C LEU A 37 5.54 9.04 -18.95
N MET A 38 5.52 10.34 -18.67
CA MET A 38 6.28 11.32 -19.44
C MET A 38 7.77 11.17 -19.11
N PRO A 39 8.64 10.94 -20.10
CA PRO A 39 10.09 10.94 -19.88
C PRO A 39 10.56 12.22 -19.19
N GLY A 40 11.50 12.12 -18.25
CA GLY A 40 11.97 13.25 -17.44
C GLY A 40 11.06 13.64 -16.27
N ALA A 41 9.81 13.17 -16.23
CA ALA A 41 8.95 13.34 -15.06
C ALA A 41 9.24 12.27 -14.00
N ALA A 42 9.01 12.60 -12.72
CA ALA A 42 9.11 11.64 -11.62
C ALA A 42 8.10 10.48 -11.82
N ALA A 43 8.62 9.37 -12.36
CA ALA A 43 7.93 8.11 -12.45
C ALA A 43 7.79 7.51 -11.04
N GLY A 44 6.64 6.89 -10.76
CA GLY A 44 6.55 5.95 -9.65
C GLY A 44 7.52 4.78 -9.85
N GLY A 45 7.52 3.80 -8.95
CA GLY A 45 8.34 2.60 -9.19
C GLY A 45 7.76 1.66 -10.24
N CYS A 46 8.50 0.60 -10.52
CA CYS A 46 8.26 -0.34 -11.60
C CYS A 46 7.38 -1.54 -11.18
N ALA A 47 7.07 -2.43 -12.12
CA ALA A 47 6.30 -3.64 -11.85
C ALA A 47 7.01 -4.59 -10.85
N PHE A 48 8.34 -4.74 -10.93
CA PHE A 48 9.10 -5.53 -9.96
C PHE A 48 8.93 -4.99 -8.55
N ASP A 49 9.10 -3.68 -8.38
CA ASP A 49 8.93 -2.97 -7.11
C ASP A 49 7.50 -3.20 -6.55
N GLY A 50 6.48 -3.17 -7.42
CA GLY A 50 5.11 -3.53 -7.02
C GLY A 50 4.96 -4.98 -6.54
N ALA A 51 5.45 -5.96 -7.32
CA ALA A 51 5.35 -7.37 -6.96
C ALA A 51 6.12 -7.70 -5.67
N MET A 52 7.31 -7.12 -5.49
CA MET A 52 8.10 -7.28 -4.27
C MET A 52 7.37 -6.65 -3.08
N ILE A 53 6.91 -5.40 -3.19
CA ILE A 53 6.12 -4.75 -2.13
C ILE A 53 4.88 -5.55 -1.74
N ALA A 54 4.21 -6.14 -2.73
CA ALA A 54 2.98 -6.89 -2.51
C ALA A 54 3.21 -8.19 -1.73
N LEU A 55 4.36 -8.84 -1.94
CA LEU A 55 4.63 -10.18 -1.46
C LEU A 55 5.66 -10.25 -0.32
N GLN A 56 6.53 -9.25 -0.18
CA GLN A 56 7.56 -9.18 0.86
C GLN A 56 7.03 -9.38 2.28
N PRO A 57 5.82 -8.91 2.66
CA PRO A 57 5.31 -9.13 4.02
C PRO A 57 4.94 -10.59 4.35
N ILE A 58 5.16 -11.55 3.44
CA ILE A 58 5.01 -12.99 3.71
C ILE A 58 6.28 -13.46 4.42
N VAL A 59 6.19 -13.65 5.74
CA VAL A 59 7.37 -13.49 6.59
C VAL A 59 8.28 -14.72 6.68
N ASP A 60 7.77 -15.89 6.29
CA ASP A 60 8.44 -17.20 6.39
C ASP A 60 8.93 -17.75 5.04
N VAL A 61 8.86 -16.95 3.97
CA VAL A 61 9.42 -17.28 2.65
C VAL A 61 10.72 -16.53 2.40
N ALA A 62 11.58 -17.10 1.58
CA ALA A 62 12.77 -16.41 1.08
C ALA A 62 12.44 -15.70 -0.24
N HIS A 63 12.66 -14.38 -0.29
CA HIS A 63 12.46 -13.58 -1.50
C HIS A 63 13.77 -13.46 -2.28
N LEU A 64 13.95 -14.29 -3.31
CA LEU A 64 15.13 -14.34 -4.15
C LEU A 64 14.97 -13.48 -5.41
N VAL A 65 15.71 -12.38 -5.48
CA VAL A 65 15.69 -11.46 -6.63
C VAL A 65 16.72 -11.89 -7.67
N HIS A 66 16.24 -12.42 -8.79
CA HIS A 66 17.09 -12.74 -9.93
C HIS A 66 17.38 -11.47 -10.73
N ALA A 67 18.55 -10.87 -10.47
CA ALA A 67 18.95 -9.57 -10.98
C ALA A 67 20.43 -9.29 -10.73
N PRO A 68 21.01 -8.24 -11.35
CA PRO A 68 22.13 -7.50 -10.77
C PRO A 68 21.75 -6.89 -9.41
N LEU A 69 22.74 -6.60 -8.55
CA LEU A 69 22.53 -6.14 -7.17
C LEU A 69 21.50 -5.01 -6.97
N ALA A 70 21.44 -4.05 -7.89
CA ALA A 70 20.71 -2.79 -7.68
C ALA A 70 19.22 -2.97 -7.36
N CYS A 71 18.53 -3.96 -7.95
CA CYS A 71 17.11 -4.19 -7.68
C CYS A 71 16.87 -4.65 -6.24
N ALA A 72 17.71 -5.58 -5.76
CA ALA A 72 17.64 -6.06 -4.38
C ALA A 72 18.12 -4.99 -3.40
N GLY A 73 19.27 -4.36 -3.66
CA GLY A 73 19.87 -3.38 -2.74
C GLY A 73 18.99 -2.15 -2.49
N ASN A 74 18.35 -1.58 -3.52
CA ASN A 74 17.47 -0.41 -3.34
C ASN A 74 16.07 -0.78 -2.81
N GLY A 75 15.66 -2.03 -2.98
CA GLY A 75 14.36 -2.55 -2.54
C GLY A 75 14.40 -3.21 -1.16
N TRP A 76 15.57 -3.34 -0.55
CA TRP A 76 15.77 -4.11 0.67
C TRP A 76 15.11 -3.41 1.87
N ASP A 77 14.15 -4.10 2.50
CA ASP A 77 13.48 -3.72 3.75
C ASP A 77 13.00 -2.26 3.77
N ASN A 78 12.55 -1.77 2.61
CA ASN A 78 12.13 -0.38 2.45
C ASN A 78 10.71 -0.10 3.00
N ARG A 79 10.11 -1.09 3.68
CA ARG A 79 8.77 -1.03 4.27
C ARG A 79 8.81 -1.48 5.71
N GLY A 80 8.17 -0.69 6.58
CA GLY A 80 8.03 -1.00 8.00
C GLY A 80 7.03 -2.11 8.31
N SER A 81 6.85 -3.11 7.45
CA SER A 81 5.95 -4.25 7.72
C SER A 81 6.46 -5.02 8.94
N ALA A 82 5.57 -5.26 9.89
CA ALA A 82 5.88 -5.94 11.14
C ALA A 82 5.54 -7.45 11.04
N SER A 83 6.31 -8.26 11.75
CA SER A 83 6.17 -9.72 11.81
C SER A 83 6.15 -10.21 13.25
N SER A 84 5.23 -11.13 13.56
CA SER A 84 5.04 -11.72 14.89
C SER A 84 5.91 -12.96 15.12
N GLY A 85 6.70 -13.36 14.12
CA GLY A 85 7.55 -14.55 14.19
C GLY A 85 8.75 -14.44 13.28
N SER A 86 8.73 -15.18 12.16
CA SER A 86 9.86 -15.25 11.23
C SER A 86 10.29 -13.85 10.75
N GLN A 87 11.60 -13.62 10.69
CA GLN A 87 12.21 -12.42 10.12
C GLN A 87 12.86 -12.69 8.75
N LEU A 88 12.62 -13.87 8.17
CA LEU A 88 13.29 -14.30 6.94
C LEU A 88 13.06 -13.33 5.78
N TYR A 89 11.85 -12.80 5.65
CA TYR A 89 11.51 -11.83 4.61
C TYR A 89 12.33 -10.53 4.63
N ARG A 90 12.95 -10.21 5.77
CA ARG A 90 13.86 -9.06 5.90
C ARG A 90 15.28 -9.36 5.44
N LYS A 91 15.64 -10.62 5.17
CA LYS A 91 16.92 -10.96 4.54
C LYS A 91 16.81 -10.72 3.03
N GLY A 92 17.78 -10.02 2.46
CA GLY A 92 17.86 -9.79 1.03
C GLY A 92 18.60 -10.94 0.33
N PHE A 93 17.92 -11.65 -0.58
CA PHE A 93 18.54 -12.67 -1.42
C PHE A 93 18.57 -12.21 -2.87
N THR A 94 19.72 -12.36 -3.53
CA THR A 94 19.85 -12.05 -4.95
C THR A 94 20.86 -12.97 -5.62
N THR A 95 20.70 -13.18 -6.92
CA THR A 95 21.71 -13.88 -7.73
C THR A 95 22.91 -13.01 -8.08
N ASP A 96 22.81 -11.68 -7.87
CA ASP A 96 23.82 -10.68 -8.23
C ASP A 96 24.47 -10.96 -9.60
N LEU A 97 23.67 -10.88 -10.66
CA LEU A 97 24.11 -11.16 -12.02
C LEU A 97 25.21 -10.18 -12.44
N THR A 98 26.35 -10.75 -12.78
CA THR A 98 27.49 -10.06 -13.36
C THR A 98 27.34 -9.95 -14.87
N GLU A 99 28.17 -9.11 -15.50
CA GLU A 99 28.23 -9.02 -16.96
C GLU A 99 28.49 -10.38 -17.63
N LEU A 100 29.38 -11.20 -17.04
CA LEU A 100 29.67 -12.53 -17.57
C LEU A 100 28.46 -13.46 -17.52
N ASP A 101 27.68 -13.41 -16.43
CA ASP A 101 26.46 -14.21 -16.29
C ASP A 101 25.45 -13.88 -17.40
N ILE A 102 25.36 -12.59 -17.76
CA ILE A 102 24.45 -12.06 -18.78
C ILE A 102 24.92 -12.44 -20.19
N VAL A 103 26.21 -12.24 -20.50
CA VAL A 103 26.77 -12.51 -21.83
C VAL A 103 26.82 -14.01 -22.14
N MET A 104 27.17 -14.82 -21.14
CA MET A 104 27.35 -16.27 -21.32
C MET A 104 26.04 -17.07 -21.11
N GLY A 105 24.95 -16.41 -20.69
CA GLY A 105 23.67 -17.07 -20.42
C GLY A 105 23.74 -18.06 -19.25
N GLU A 106 24.55 -17.76 -18.23
CA GLU A 106 24.67 -18.61 -17.03
C GLU A 106 23.66 -18.28 -15.93
N GLY A 107 22.78 -17.30 -16.18
CA GLY A 107 21.75 -16.81 -15.25
C GLY A 107 20.92 -17.93 -14.63
N GLU A 108 20.37 -18.83 -15.44
CA GLU A 108 19.55 -19.96 -14.97
C GLU A 108 20.31 -20.94 -14.07
N LYS A 109 21.57 -21.27 -14.41
CA LYS A 109 22.42 -22.15 -13.59
C LYS A 109 22.80 -21.49 -12.27
N LYS A 110 23.09 -20.19 -12.30
CA LYS A 110 23.36 -19.39 -11.09
C LYS A 110 22.11 -19.31 -10.21
N LEU A 111 20.94 -19.10 -10.82
CA LEU A 111 19.66 -19.09 -10.12
C LEU A 111 19.38 -20.43 -9.43
N TYR A 112 19.56 -21.56 -10.11
CA TYR A 112 19.37 -22.88 -9.50
C TYR A 112 20.30 -23.10 -8.29
N ARG A 113 21.58 -22.72 -8.40
CA ARG A 113 22.55 -22.78 -7.29
C ARG A 113 22.14 -21.89 -6.13
N ALA A 114 21.69 -20.66 -6.40
CA ALA A 114 21.23 -19.73 -5.39
C ALA A 114 19.99 -20.25 -4.66
N ILE A 115 19.02 -20.85 -5.37
CA ILE A 115 17.84 -21.48 -4.74
C ILE A 115 18.26 -22.58 -3.78
N ARG A 116 19.18 -23.46 -4.19
CA ARG A 116 19.73 -24.51 -3.32
C ARG A 116 20.37 -23.92 -2.06
N GLU A 117 21.25 -22.94 -2.23
CA GLU A 117 21.98 -22.32 -1.10
C GLU A 117 21.02 -21.65 -0.11
N VAL A 118 19.98 -20.97 -0.61
CA VAL A 118 18.93 -20.39 0.23
C VAL A 118 18.15 -21.46 0.99
N ILE A 119 17.76 -22.56 0.33
CA ILE A 119 17.02 -23.65 0.99
C ILE A 119 17.87 -24.32 2.06
N GLU A 120 19.12 -24.65 1.77
CA GLU A 120 20.05 -25.32 2.68
C GLU A 120 20.44 -24.44 3.88
N ALA A 121 20.58 -23.13 3.68
CA ALA A 121 20.97 -22.21 4.75
C ALA A 121 19.79 -21.77 5.63
N GLU A 122 18.65 -21.45 5.02
CA GLU A 122 17.56 -20.73 5.69
C GLU A 122 16.32 -21.59 5.98
N HIS A 123 16.20 -22.76 5.34
CA HIS A 123 15.06 -23.67 5.50
C HIS A 123 13.68 -22.97 5.40
N PRO A 124 13.43 -22.16 4.34
CA PRO A 124 12.19 -21.41 4.19
C PRO A 124 10.98 -22.30 4.00
N ALA A 125 9.78 -21.78 4.31
CA ALA A 125 8.53 -22.44 3.94
C ALA A 125 8.32 -22.50 2.41
N ALA A 126 8.81 -21.50 1.69
CA ALA A 126 8.87 -21.45 0.23
C ALA A 126 9.94 -20.44 -0.25
N VAL A 127 10.37 -20.55 -1.51
CA VAL A 127 11.25 -19.57 -2.16
C VAL A 127 10.49 -18.85 -3.27
N PHE A 128 10.37 -17.53 -3.17
CA PHE A 128 9.75 -16.71 -4.21
C PHE A 128 10.83 -16.10 -5.08
N VAL A 129 10.81 -16.40 -6.38
CA VAL A 129 11.86 -16.03 -7.33
C VAL A 129 11.36 -14.91 -8.23
N TYR A 130 11.98 -13.73 -8.16
CA TYR A 130 11.55 -12.56 -8.91
C TYR A 130 12.41 -12.37 -10.16
N ALA A 131 11.79 -12.39 -11.35
CA ALA A 131 12.45 -11.94 -12.57
C ALA A 131 12.42 -10.42 -12.68
N THR A 132 13.59 -9.81 -12.90
CA THR A 132 13.75 -8.37 -13.15
C THR A 132 13.99 -8.09 -14.65
N CYS A 133 14.33 -6.84 -14.99
CA CYS A 133 14.47 -6.42 -16.39
C CYS A 133 15.49 -7.26 -17.18
N VAL A 134 16.67 -7.50 -16.63
CA VAL A 134 17.77 -8.17 -17.33
C VAL A 134 17.46 -9.63 -17.65
N PRO A 135 17.16 -10.52 -16.68
CA PRO A 135 16.88 -11.93 -16.97
C PRO A 135 15.68 -12.11 -17.91
N ALA A 136 14.66 -11.26 -17.79
CA ALA A 136 13.51 -11.30 -18.69
C ALA A 136 13.83 -10.86 -20.13
N LEU A 137 14.81 -9.98 -20.33
CA LEU A 137 15.25 -9.53 -21.66
C LEU A 137 16.13 -10.55 -22.36
N ILE A 138 17.04 -11.19 -21.63
CA ILE A 138 17.90 -12.24 -22.19
C ILE A 138 17.18 -13.57 -22.38
N GLY A 139 16.01 -13.73 -21.74
CA GLY A 139 15.10 -14.85 -21.99
C GLY A 139 15.27 -16.01 -21.02
N ASP A 140 15.79 -15.77 -19.81
CA ASP A 140 15.92 -16.81 -18.78
C ASP A 140 14.54 -17.38 -18.42
N ASP A 141 14.41 -18.72 -18.49
CA ASP A 141 13.19 -19.44 -18.12
C ASP A 141 13.16 -19.75 -16.62
N ILE A 142 12.87 -18.70 -15.83
CA ILE A 142 12.75 -18.85 -14.38
C ILE A 142 11.67 -19.86 -13.97
N ALA A 143 10.63 -20.07 -14.77
CA ALA A 143 9.54 -20.98 -14.45
C ALA A 143 10.01 -22.44 -14.52
N ALA A 144 10.78 -22.78 -15.57
CA ALA A 144 11.43 -24.09 -15.68
C ALA A 144 12.41 -24.34 -14.52
N VAL A 145 13.26 -23.35 -14.20
CA VAL A 145 14.21 -23.47 -13.08
C VAL A 145 13.51 -23.67 -11.75
N CYS A 146 12.48 -22.87 -11.45
CA CYS A 146 11.69 -23.00 -10.22
C CYS A 146 11.03 -24.37 -10.12
N LYS A 147 10.44 -24.86 -11.21
CA LYS A 147 9.79 -26.18 -11.28
C LYS A 147 10.77 -27.31 -10.98
N VAL A 148 11.97 -27.28 -11.57
CA VAL A 148 13.00 -28.30 -11.33
C VAL A 148 13.54 -28.22 -9.90
N ALA A 149 13.78 -27.01 -9.38
CA ALA A 149 14.25 -26.82 -8.01
C ALA A 149 13.22 -27.32 -6.98
N ALA A 150 11.94 -26.99 -7.16
CA ALA A 150 10.87 -27.45 -6.27
C ALA A 150 10.79 -28.99 -6.22
N MET A 151 10.86 -29.66 -7.38
CA MET A 151 10.88 -31.13 -7.43
C MET A 151 12.12 -31.73 -6.77
N ARG A 152 13.28 -31.09 -6.90
CA ARG A 152 14.54 -31.62 -6.35
C ARG A 152 14.63 -31.49 -4.84
N PHE A 153 14.22 -30.34 -4.30
CA PHE A 153 14.44 -29.99 -2.90
C PHE A 153 13.21 -30.20 -2.01
N GLY A 154 12.02 -30.42 -2.59
CA GLY A 154 10.78 -30.61 -1.83
C GLY A 154 10.21 -29.34 -1.20
N THR A 155 10.92 -28.21 -1.29
CA THR A 155 10.44 -26.88 -0.90
C THR A 155 9.74 -26.21 -2.08
N PRO A 156 8.55 -25.61 -1.91
CA PRO A 156 7.88 -24.85 -2.96
C PRO A 156 8.77 -23.70 -3.47
N VAL A 157 8.92 -23.61 -4.80
CA VAL A 157 9.67 -22.52 -5.46
C VAL A 157 8.74 -21.85 -6.47
N ILE A 158 8.39 -20.58 -6.22
CA ILE A 158 7.32 -19.87 -6.92
C ILE A 158 7.91 -18.80 -7.85
N PRO A 159 7.71 -18.89 -9.17
CA PRO A 159 8.18 -17.88 -10.11
C PRO A 159 7.27 -16.64 -10.09
N ILE A 160 7.86 -15.47 -9.86
CA ILE A 160 7.19 -14.16 -9.90
C ILE A 160 7.75 -13.37 -11.09
N ASN A 161 7.03 -13.42 -12.21
CA ASN A 161 7.46 -12.76 -13.44
C ASN A 161 6.89 -11.34 -13.54
N ALA A 162 7.62 -10.36 -12.99
CA ALA A 162 7.21 -8.95 -12.99
C ALA A 162 8.37 -8.01 -13.38
N PRO A 163 8.99 -8.16 -14.56
CA PRO A 163 10.13 -7.34 -14.96
C PRO A 163 9.75 -5.86 -15.02
N GLY A 164 10.62 -4.98 -14.54
CA GLY A 164 10.27 -3.58 -14.28
C GLY A 164 9.72 -2.80 -15.49
N TYR A 165 10.15 -3.13 -16.70
CA TYR A 165 9.73 -2.45 -17.93
C TYR A 165 8.27 -2.73 -18.35
N VAL A 166 7.60 -3.73 -17.77
CA VAL A 166 6.24 -4.13 -18.21
C VAL A 166 5.15 -3.20 -17.71
N GLY A 167 5.44 -2.38 -16.70
CA GLY A 167 4.49 -1.37 -16.26
C GLY A 167 4.78 -0.82 -14.87
N SER A 168 3.74 -0.21 -14.30
CA SER A 168 3.79 0.46 -13.00
C SER A 168 3.74 -0.51 -11.81
N LYS A 169 4.02 0.01 -10.61
CA LYS A 169 3.81 -0.71 -9.33
C LYS A 169 2.46 -1.42 -9.24
N ASN A 170 1.37 -0.78 -9.69
CA ASN A 170 0.04 -1.37 -9.60
C ASN A 170 -0.09 -2.63 -10.47
N LEU A 171 0.56 -2.68 -11.63
CA LEU A 171 0.63 -3.90 -12.44
C LEU A 171 1.45 -4.97 -11.73
N GLY A 172 2.58 -4.58 -11.11
CA GLY A 172 3.37 -5.45 -10.25
C GLY A 172 2.58 -6.16 -9.16
N ASN A 173 1.77 -5.41 -8.41
CA ASN A 173 0.88 -5.97 -7.39
C ASN A 173 -0.06 -7.03 -7.97
N LYS A 174 -0.67 -6.75 -9.14
CA LYS A 174 -1.57 -7.69 -9.83
C LYS A 174 -0.85 -8.96 -10.28
N LEU A 175 0.36 -8.83 -10.83
CA LEU A 175 1.18 -9.97 -11.27
C LEU A 175 1.61 -10.83 -10.08
N GLY A 176 2.02 -10.21 -8.97
CA GLY A 176 2.35 -10.93 -7.74
C GLY A 176 1.13 -11.68 -7.17
N ALA A 177 -0.03 -11.03 -7.09
CA ALA A 177 -1.26 -11.66 -6.64
C ALA A 177 -1.73 -12.80 -7.58
N ALA A 178 -1.58 -12.62 -8.89
CA ALA A 178 -1.87 -13.66 -9.88
C ALA A 178 -0.96 -14.88 -9.70
N ALA A 179 0.34 -14.68 -9.41
CA ALA A 179 1.26 -15.77 -9.14
C ALA A 179 0.87 -16.57 -7.88
N LEU A 180 0.37 -15.90 -6.83
CA LEU A 180 -0.15 -16.61 -5.64
C LEU A 180 -1.37 -17.47 -5.97
N ILE A 181 -2.33 -16.95 -6.74
CA ILE A 181 -3.53 -17.69 -7.14
C ILE A 181 -3.20 -18.90 -8.02
N GLU A 182 -2.20 -18.77 -8.88
CA GLU A 182 -1.84 -19.82 -9.83
C GLU A 182 -0.97 -20.92 -9.21
N HIS A 183 -0.06 -20.55 -8.30
CA HIS A 183 0.97 -21.47 -7.80
C HIS A 183 0.84 -21.85 -6.31
N VAL A 184 0.04 -21.12 -5.52
CA VAL A 184 0.04 -21.27 -4.05
C VAL A 184 -1.36 -21.59 -3.50
N VAL A 185 -2.37 -20.80 -3.82
CA VAL A 185 -3.73 -21.00 -3.28
C VAL A 185 -4.27 -22.36 -3.72
N GLY A 186 -4.80 -23.16 -2.79
CA GLY A 186 -5.32 -24.49 -3.08
C GLY A 186 -4.34 -25.63 -2.84
N THR A 187 -3.10 -25.34 -2.43
CA THR A 187 -2.05 -26.36 -2.28
C THR A 187 -1.99 -27.01 -0.90
N MET A 188 -2.68 -26.46 0.11
CA MET A 188 -2.70 -27.00 1.47
C MET A 188 -4.09 -26.94 2.09
N GLU A 189 -4.46 -27.92 2.89
CA GLU A 189 -5.73 -27.93 3.61
C GLU A 189 -5.56 -27.51 5.09
N PRO A 190 -6.47 -26.70 5.66
CA PRO A 190 -6.47 -26.42 7.07
C PRO A 190 -6.92 -27.63 7.89
N GLU A 191 -6.33 -27.83 9.06
CA GLU A 191 -6.66 -28.96 9.95
C GLU A 191 -8.12 -28.96 10.39
N ALA A 192 -8.69 -27.78 10.66
CA ALA A 192 -10.08 -27.62 11.09
C ALA A 192 -10.68 -26.34 10.49
N PRO A 193 -11.34 -26.40 9.31
CA PRO A 193 -12.02 -25.24 8.73
C PRO A 193 -13.24 -24.86 9.58
N GLY A 194 -13.34 -23.58 9.94
CA GLY A 194 -14.38 -23.00 10.78
C GLY A 194 -15.45 -22.24 9.98
N PRO A 195 -16.66 -22.05 10.54
CA PRO A 195 -17.70 -21.23 9.94
C PRO A 195 -17.38 -19.72 9.97
N THR A 196 -16.36 -19.32 10.73
CA THR A 196 -15.93 -17.91 10.90
C THR A 196 -14.53 -17.66 10.33
N ASP A 197 -14.07 -18.51 9.42
CA ASP A 197 -12.79 -18.34 8.73
C ASP A 197 -12.87 -17.29 7.63
N ILE A 198 -11.95 -16.32 7.64
CA ILE A 198 -11.91 -15.24 6.65
C ILE A 198 -10.54 -15.13 5.99
N ASN A 199 -10.53 -14.48 4.82
CA ASN A 199 -9.32 -13.96 4.21
C ASN A 199 -9.26 -12.43 4.36
N ILE A 200 -8.06 -11.90 4.59
CA ILE A 200 -7.76 -10.47 4.51
C ILE A 200 -6.72 -10.27 3.40
N ILE A 201 -7.05 -9.45 2.40
CA ILE A 201 -6.19 -9.19 1.24
C ILE A 201 -5.96 -7.69 1.12
N GLY A 202 -4.73 -7.26 0.81
CA GLY A 202 -4.39 -5.85 0.60
C GLY A 202 -3.91 -5.10 1.85
N ASP A 203 -3.87 -5.76 3.00
CA ASP A 203 -3.19 -5.25 4.20
C ASP A 203 -1.73 -5.72 4.23
N PHE A 204 -0.81 -4.83 4.59
CA PHE A 204 0.64 -5.10 4.60
C PHE A 204 1.25 -5.10 6.01
N ASN A 205 0.42 -4.98 7.05
CA ASN A 205 0.80 -4.89 8.46
C ASN A 205 1.92 -3.86 8.72
N LEU A 206 1.83 -2.69 8.09
CA LEU A 206 2.81 -1.62 8.25
C LEU A 206 2.79 -1.13 9.71
N SER A 207 3.93 -1.20 10.40
CA SER A 207 4.07 -0.87 11.81
C SER A 207 3.10 -1.60 12.74
N GLY A 208 2.57 -2.76 12.34
CA GLY A 208 1.61 -3.51 13.14
C GLY A 208 0.16 -3.06 12.98
N GLU A 209 -0.23 -2.43 11.86
CA GLU A 209 -1.62 -2.01 11.61
C GLU A 209 -2.64 -3.15 11.72
N LEU A 210 -2.35 -4.31 11.13
CA LEU A 210 -3.24 -5.47 11.22
C LEU A 210 -3.36 -6.00 12.65
N TRP A 211 -2.32 -5.79 13.47
CA TRP A 211 -2.33 -6.15 14.90
C TRP A 211 -3.25 -5.28 15.75
N GLN A 212 -3.66 -4.11 15.25
CA GLN A 212 -4.70 -3.30 15.91
C GLN A 212 -6.11 -3.88 15.68
N VAL A 213 -6.29 -4.65 14.60
CA VAL A 213 -7.59 -5.18 14.17
C VAL A 213 -7.78 -6.64 14.57
N THR A 214 -6.72 -7.45 14.54
CA THR A 214 -6.79 -8.88 14.88
C THR A 214 -7.38 -9.17 16.26
N PRO A 215 -7.10 -8.42 17.35
CA PRO A 215 -7.76 -8.64 18.63
C PRO A 215 -9.27 -8.41 18.60
N LEU A 216 -9.76 -7.53 17.71
CA LEU A 216 -11.20 -7.30 17.52
C LEU A 216 -11.84 -8.53 16.87
N LEU A 217 -11.18 -9.10 15.87
CA LEU A 217 -11.63 -10.32 15.19
C LEU A 217 -11.63 -11.52 16.15
N ASP A 218 -10.59 -11.66 16.98
CA ASP A 218 -10.49 -12.72 17.99
C ASP A 218 -11.63 -12.64 19.01
N ARG A 219 -11.98 -11.44 19.48
CA ARG A 219 -13.14 -11.22 20.38
C ARG A 219 -14.47 -11.59 19.75
N LEU A 220 -14.59 -11.48 18.44
CA LEU A 220 -15.77 -11.93 17.69
C LEU A 220 -15.76 -13.45 17.40
N GLY A 221 -14.64 -14.12 17.66
CA GLY A 221 -14.43 -15.52 17.28
C GLY A 221 -14.23 -15.70 15.77
N VAL A 222 -13.76 -14.66 15.09
CA VAL A 222 -13.45 -14.66 13.66
C VAL A 222 -11.98 -14.97 13.47
N ARG A 223 -11.67 -16.03 12.71
CA ARG A 223 -10.29 -16.47 12.48
C ARG A 223 -9.81 -16.00 11.12
N VAL A 224 -8.66 -15.33 11.09
CA VAL A 224 -7.97 -15.00 9.83
C VAL A 224 -7.24 -16.24 9.32
N LEU A 225 -7.90 -16.98 8.43
CA LEU A 225 -7.33 -18.17 7.81
C LEU A 225 -6.25 -17.80 6.79
N GLY A 226 -6.55 -16.81 5.95
CA GLY A 226 -5.69 -16.32 4.89
C GLY A 226 -5.33 -14.85 5.04
N SER A 227 -4.06 -14.52 4.82
CA SER A 227 -3.58 -13.13 4.78
C SER A 227 -2.71 -12.92 3.56
N VAL A 228 -2.99 -11.87 2.79
CA VAL A 228 -2.13 -11.38 1.70
C VAL A 228 -1.96 -9.88 1.90
N SER A 229 -0.86 -9.39 2.47
CA SER A 229 0.34 -10.15 2.88
C SER A 229 0.84 -9.82 4.27
N GLY A 230 0.27 -8.85 4.98
CA GLY A 230 0.73 -8.41 6.29
C GLY A 230 0.85 -9.55 7.30
N ASP A 231 2.08 -9.76 7.82
CA ASP A 231 2.43 -10.84 8.75
C ASP A 231 1.97 -12.24 8.30
N ALA A 232 1.87 -12.45 6.98
CA ALA A 232 1.36 -13.70 6.44
C ALA A 232 2.41 -14.81 6.50
N ARG A 233 1.96 -16.05 6.63
CA ARG A 233 2.75 -17.27 6.43
C ARG A 233 2.38 -17.92 5.10
N TYR A 234 3.32 -18.60 4.45
CA TYR A 234 3.08 -19.33 3.20
C TYR A 234 1.83 -20.22 3.28
N ARG A 235 1.70 -20.97 4.38
CA ARG A 235 0.55 -21.85 4.63
C ARG A 235 -0.79 -21.11 4.62
N GLN A 236 -0.85 -19.88 5.15
CA GLN A 236 -2.11 -19.12 5.19
C GLN A 236 -2.58 -18.77 3.78
N ILE A 237 -1.64 -18.49 2.88
CA ILE A 237 -1.93 -18.23 1.46
C ILE A 237 -2.37 -19.53 0.79
N ALA A 238 -1.67 -20.64 1.07
CA ALA A 238 -1.99 -21.95 0.50
C ALA A 238 -3.40 -22.45 0.87
N MET A 239 -3.91 -22.07 2.05
CA MET A 239 -5.21 -22.47 2.59
C MET A 239 -6.36 -21.48 2.33
N MET A 240 -6.12 -20.35 1.61
CA MET A 240 -7.12 -19.28 1.42
C MET A 240 -8.43 -19.75 0.80
N HIS A 241 -8.41 -20.83 0.00
CA HIS A 241 -9.58 -21.38 -0.67
C HIS A 241 -10.61 -22.02 0.27
N ARG A 242 -10.32 -22.12 1.58
CA ARG A 242 -11.25 -22.65 2.58
C ARG A 242 -11.96 -21.60 3.42
N ALA A 243 -11.64 -20.32 3.23
CA ALA A 243 -12.33 -19.24 3.92
C ALA A 243 -13.80 -19.11 3.50
N ARG A 244 -14.60 -18.46 4.35
CA ARG A 244 -16.02 -18.19 4.13
C ARG A 244 -16.28 -16.87 3.44
N VAL A 245 -15.45 -15.86 3.72
CA VAL A 245 -15.54 -14.49 3.20
C VAL A 245 -14.13 -13.94 2.99
N THR A 246 -13.94 -13.13 1.96
CA THR A 246 -12.69 -12.38 1.71
C THR A 246 -12.92 -10.88 1.86
N MET A 247 -12.15 -10.21 2.72
CA MET A 247 -12.11 -8.75 2.79
C MET A 247 -10.92 -8.22 2.01
N VAL A 248 -11.17 -7.26 1.12
CA VAL A 248 -10.12 -6.51 0.43
C VAL A 248 -9.92 -5.16 1.14
N VAL A 249 -8.77 -5.00 1.79
CA VAL A 249 -8.40 -3.80 2.55
C VAL A 249 -7.68 -2.83 1.63
N CYS A 250 -8.34 -1.70 1.36
CA CYS A 250 -7.73 -0.49 0.78
C CYS A 250 -6.81 -0.71 -0.44
N SER A 251 -7.08 -1.68 -1.32
CA SER A 251 -6.22 -1.96 -2.47
C SER A 251 -6.95 -2.57 -3.68
N HIS A 252 -7.34 -1.70 -4.61
CA HIS A 252 -7.88 -2.02 -5.95
C HIS A 252 -6.98 -2.98 -6.74
N ALA A 253 -5.68 -3.02 -6.44
CA ALA A 253 -4.75 -3.90 -7.13
C ALA A 253 -4.99 -5.39 -6.82
N PHE A 254 -5.64 -5.72 -5.70
CA PHE A 254 -5.95 -7.09 -5.30
C PHE A 254 -7.40 -7.51 -5.59
N LEU A 255 -8.25 -6.61 -6.10
CA LEU A 255 -9.60 -6.99 -6.57
C LEU A 255 -9.60 -8.20 -7.54
N PRO A 256 -8.67 -8.30 -8.51
CA PRO A 256 -8.60 -9.48 -9.36
C PRO A 256 -8.37 -10.79 -8.58
N MET A 257 -7.62 -10.73 -7.47
CA MET A 257 -7.40 -11.90 -6.63
C MET A 257 -8.67 -12.31 -5.90
N ALA A 258 -9.39 -11.35 -5.33
CA ALA A 258 -10.65 -11.60 -4.64
C ALA A 258 -11.74 -12.15 -5.59
N ARG A 259 -11.86 -11.56 -6.79
CA ARG A 259 -12.74 -12.07 -7.85
C ARG A 259 -12.36 -13.50 -8.26
N LYS A 260 -11.07 -13.82 -8.46
CA LYS A 260 -10.65 -15.19 -8.78
C LYS A 260 -10.94 -16.17 -7.65
N LEU A 261 -10.90 -15.73 -6.38
CA LEU A 261 -11.31 -16.56 -5.24
C LEU A 261 -12.82 -16.88 -5.27
N GLU A 262 -13.63 -15.89 -5.64
CA GLU A 262 -15.08 -16.06 -5.85
C GLU A 262 -15.36 -17.00 -7.03
N GLU A 263 -14.73 -16.79 -8.19
CA GLU A 263 -14.97 -17.59 -9.40
C GLU A 263 -14.55 -19.06 -9.25
N ARG A 264 -13.40 -19.33 -8.61
CA ARG A 264 -12.85 -20.68 -8.49
C ARG A 264 -13.39 -21.45 -7.29
N TRP A 265 -13.71 -20.78 -6.17
CA TRP A 265 -14.10 -21.44 -4.91
C TRP A 265 -15.39 -20.91 -4.28
N GLY A 266 -16.09 -19.96 -4.90
CA GLY A 266 -17.36 -19.45 -4.41
C GLY A 266 -17.24 -18.67 -3.08
N ILE A 267 -16.10 -18.01 -2.85
CA ILE A 267 -15.84 -17.21 -1.65
C ILE A 267 -16.24 -15.76 -1.95
N PRO A 268 -17.34 -15.23 -1.39
CA PRO A 268 -17.74 -13.86 -1.61
C PRO A 268 -16.69 -12.90 -1.05
N TYR A 269 -16.58 -11.72 -1.67
CA TYR A 269 -15.69 -10.67 -1.20
C TYR A 269 -16.38 -9.31 -1.08
N PHE A 270 -15.79 -8.44 -0.28
CA PHE A 270 -16.18 -7.04 -0.20
C PHE A 270 -14.95 -6.16 0.05
N GLU A 271 -15.06 -4.90 -0.32
CA GLU A 271 -14.06 -3.88 0.00
C GLU A 271 -14.38 -3.22 1.33
N GLY A 272 -13.35 -2.99 2.15
CA GLY A 272 -13.50 -2.25 3.39
C GLY A 272 -12.21 -1.57 3.81
N SER A 273 -12.31 -0.72 4.84
CA SER A 273 -11.21 0.06 5.37
C SER A 273 -11.16 -0.08 6.88
N PHE A 274 -9.94 -0.15 7.42
CA PHE A 274 -9.68 -0.03 8.86
C PHE A 274 -9.10 1.34 9.22
N TYR A 275 -9.12 2.30 8.30
CA TYR A 275 -8.70 3.67 8.59
C TYR A 275 -9.91 4.50 9.01
N GLY A 276 -9.94 4.95 10.25
CA GLY A 276 -11.06 5.71 10.81
C GLY A 276 -12.01 4.85 11.65
N ILE A 277 -12.68 5.49 12.60
CA ILE A 277 -13.59 4.81 13.55
C ILE A 277 -14.81 4.27 12.80
N SER A 278 -15.50 5.14 12.06
CA SER A 278 -16.72 4.79 11.32
C SER A 278 -16.48 3.72 10.26
N ASP A 279 -15.38 3.83 9.50
CA ASP A 279 -14.98 2.86 8.49
C ASP A 279 -14.66 1.48 9.09
N THR A 280 -13.94 1.45 10.20
CA THR A 280 -13.66 0.21 10.94
C THR A 280 -14.96 -0.45 11.40
N SER A 281 -15.88 0.32 11.98
CA SER A 281 -17.20 -0.18 12.38
C SER A 281 -18.01 -0.72 11.20
N ALA A 282 -18.03 -0.01 10.06
CA ALA A 282 -18.72 -0.47 8.86
C ALA A 282 -18.12 -1.76 8.28
N ALA A 283 -16.79 -1.89 8.28
CA ALA A 283 -16.09 -3.09 7.84
C ALA A 283 -16.43 -4.30 8.73
N LEU A 284 -16.42 -4.14 10.06
CA LEU A 284 -16.77 -5.20 11.00
C LEU A 284 -18.24 -5.66 10.85
N ARG A 285 -19.17 -4.70 10.68
CA ARG A 285 -20.58 -5.01 10.41
C ARG A 285 -20.75 -5.81 9.13
N ARG A 286 -20.14 -5.35 8.03
CA ARG A 286 -20.26 -6.01 6.73
C ARG A 286 -19.65 -7.42 6.76
N LEU A 287 -18.50 -7.57 7.41
CA LEU A 287 -17.85 -8.86 7.60
C LEU A 287 -18.75 -9.84 8.36
N CYS A 288 -19.32 -9.41 9.49
CA CYS A 288 -20.18 -10.25 10.32
C CYS A 288 -21.48 -10.62 9.59
N ALA A 289 -22.10 -9.69 8.88
CA ALA A 289 -23.28 -9.96 8.06
C ALA A 289 -23.02 -11.06 7.01
N LEU A 290 -21.93 -10.93 6.25
CA LEU A 290 -21.55 -11.94 5.26
C LEU A 290 -21.20 -13.30 5.89
N LEU A 291 -20.59 -13.31 7.08
CA LEU A 291 -20.32 -14.55 7.80
C LEU A 291 -21.61 -15.26 8.22
N VAL A 292 -22.60 -14.53 8.74
CA VAL A 292 -23.91 -15.10 9.10
C VAL A 292 -24.63 -15.64 7.85
N GLU A 293 -24.64 -14.90 6.74
CA GLU A 293 -25.17 -15.38 5.45
C GLU A 293 -24.49 -16.68 4.97
N ARG A 294 -23.24 -16.92 5.41
CA ARG A 294 -22.43 -18.10 5.08
C ARG A 294 -22.49 -19.20 6.14
N GLY A 295 -23.41 -19.10 7.11
CA GLY A 295 -23.68 -20.14 8.11
C GLY A 295 -22.90 -19.99 9.42
N ALA A 296 -22.37 -18.80 9.73
CA ALA A 296 -21.92 -18.48 11.08
C ALA A 296 -23.11 -18.26 12.05
N PRO A 297 -22.92 -18.41 13.37
CA PRO A 297 -23.97 -18.20 14.36
C PRO A 297 -24.61 -16.80 14.29
N GLU A 298 -25.94 -16.72 14.36
CA GLU A 298 -26.69 -15.45 14.24
C GLU A 298 -26.38 -14.44 15.37
N ASP A 299 -26.00 -14.94 16.56
CA ASP A 299 -25.60 -14.09 17.69
C ASP A 299 -24.32 -13.27 17.41
N LEU A 300 -23.57 -13.62 16.35
CA LEU A 300 -22.41 -12.85 15.89
C LEU A 300 -22.75 -11.39 15.59
N LEU A 301 -23.95 -11.10 15.05
CA LEU A 301 -24.36 -9.73 14.75
C LEU A 301 -24.52 -8.89 16.03
N ALA A 302 -25.18 -9.45 17.04
CA ALA A 302 -25.38 -8.78 18.32
C ALA A 302 -24.05 -8.58 19.06
N ARG A 303 -23.16 -9.59 19.04
CA ARG A 303 -21.80 -9.47 19.59
C ARG A 303 -20.97 -8.41 18.86
N CYS A 304 -21.12 -8.32 17.54
CA CYS A 304 -20.45 -7.30 16.72
C CYS A 304 -20.88 -5.89 17.10
N GLU A 305 -22.18 -5.61 17.20
CA GLU A 305 -22.66 -4.27 17.60
C GLU A 305 -22.25 -3.91 19.04
N ALA A 306 -22.28 -4.88 19.96
CA ALA A 306 -21.83 -4.65 21.34
C ALA A 306 -20.33 -4.29 21.38
N LEU A 307 -19.49 -5.01 20.62
CA LEU A 307 -18.07 -4.71 20.48
C LEU A 307 -17.84 -3.33 19.89
N ILE A 308 -18.54 -3.00 18.80
CA ILE A 308 -18.41 -1.70 18.12
C ILE A 308 -18.77 -0.57 19.08
N ALA A 309 -19.90 -0.66 19.78
CA ALA A 309 -20.33 0.38 20.72
C ALA A 309 -19.29 0.60 21.85
N GLU A 310 -18.72 -0.49 22.37
CA GLU A 310 -17.68 -0.44 23.39
C GLU A 310 -16.39 0.24 22.87
N GLU A 311 -15.90 -0.19 21.72
CA GLU A 311 -14.64 0.31 21.15
C GLU A 311 -14.76 1.74 20.63
N GLU A 312 -15.91 2.13 20.05
CA GLU A 312 -16.19 3.51 19.69
C GLU A 312 -16.21 4.42 20.92
N ALA A 313 -16.84 3.99 22.02
CA ALA A 313 -16.86 4.76 23.26
C ALA A 313 -15.45 4.96 23.83
N LYS A 314 -14.63 3.90 23.84
CA LYS A 314 -13.22 3.98 24.26
C LYS A 314 -12.41 4.91 23.37
N ALA A 315 -12.54 4.78 22.05
CA ALA A 315 -11.82 5.61 21.09
C ALA A 315 -12.19 7.09 21.24
N ARG A 316 -13.49 7.41 21.33
CA ARG A 316 -13.96 8.79 21.55
C ARG A 316 -13.45 9.37 22.87
N ALA A 317 -13.46 8.59 23.95
CA ALA A 317 -12.92 9.01 25.23
C ALA A 317 -11.40 9.28 25.16
N ALA A 318 -10.66 8.41 24.47
CA ALA A 318 -9.22 8.58 24.28
C ALA A 318 -8.85 9.75 23.36
N LEU A 319 -9.71 10.10 22.41
CA LEU A 319 -9.54 11.24 21.50
C LEU A 319 -9.87 12.59 22.14
N ALA A 320 -10.75 12.61 23.15
CA ALA A 320 -11.24 13.85 23.77
C ALA A 320 -10.12 14.83 24.23
N PRO A 321 -9.02 14.37 24.87
CA PRO A 321 -7.94 15.28 25.28
C PRO A 321 -7.18 15.92 24.11
N TYR A 322 -7.17 15.28 22.95
CA TYR A 322 -6.44 15.74 21.78
C TYR A 322 -7.28 16.61 20.85
N ARG A 323 -8.60 16.42 20.83
CA ARG A 323 -9.52 17.15 19.94
C ARG A 323 -9.31 18.66 20.01
N ALA A 324 -9.33 19.24 21.22
CA ALA A 324 -9.14 20.69 21.40
C ALA A 324 -7.78 21.21 20.92
N ARG A 325 -6.77 20.33 20.75
CA ARG A 325 -5.41 20.67 20.32
C ARG A 325 -5.22 20.61 18.81
N VAL A 326 -6.11 19.91 18.10
CA VAL A 326 -6.06 19.70 16.64
C VAL A 326 -7.27 20.29 15.90
N GLU A 327 -8.34 20.62 16.60
CA GLU A 327 -9.55 21.22 16.02
C GLU A 327 -9.22 22.54 15.30
N GLY A 328 -9.83 22.72 14.13
CA GLY A 328 -9.61 23.86 13.24
C GLY A 328 -8.27 23.87 12.51
N LYS A 329 -7.39 22.89 12.72
CA LYS A 329 -6.13 22.80 11.96
C LYS A 329 -6.39 22.36 10.52
N ARG A 330 -5.71 23.02 9.58
CA ARG A 330 -5.80 22.75 8.14
C ARG A 330 -4.79 21.71 7.71
N VAL A 331 -5.25 20.67 7.01
CA VAL A 331 -4.44 19.53 6.59
C VAL A 331 -4.32 19.51 5.08
N LEU A 332 -3.10 19.48 4.56
CA LEU A 332 -2.83 19.07 3.18
C LEU A 332 -2.56 17.57 3.18
N LEU A 333 -3.46 16.78 2.58
CA LEU A 333 -3.31 15.34 2.46
C LEU A 333 -2.74 14.97 1.08
N TYR A 334 -1.47 14.57 1.06
CA TYR A 334 -0.79 14.13 -0.15
C TYR A 334 -0.48 12.63 -0.08
N THR A 335 -1.54 11.83 -0.19
CA THR A 335 -1.47 10.36 -0.24
C THR A 335 -1.92 9.83 -1.59
N GLY A 336 -1.59 8.58 -1.89
CA GLY A 336 -2.14 7.89 -3.06
C GLY A 336 -3.16 6.82 -2.67
N GLY A 337 -4.24 6.70 -3.44
CA GLY A 337 -5.16 5.55 -3.43
C GLY A 337 -6.32 5.75 -2.46
N HIS A 338 -6.84 4.65 -1.91
CA HIS A 338 -8.00 4.64 -1.01
C HIS A 338 -7.78 5.31 0.34
N LYS A 339 -6.52 5.47 0.78
CA LYS A 339 -6.19 6.17 2.03
C LYS A 339 -6.68 7.62 2.03
N THR A 340 -6.82 8.21 0.84
CA THR A 340 -7.20 9.61 0.67
C THR A 340 -8.58 9.91 1.25
N TRP A 341 -9.60 9.07 1.12
CA TRP A 341 -10.95 9.38 1.63
C TRP A 341 -11.18 8.91 3.08
N SER A 342 -10.73 7.69 3.44
CA SER A 342 -10.86 7.18 4.82
C SER A 342 -10.16 8.07 5.84
N VAL A 343 -8.96 8.58 5.49
CA VAL A 343 -8.25 9.53 6.35
C VAL A 343 -8.96 10.89 6.38
N VAL A 344 -9.57 11.35 5.28
CA VAL A 344 -10.35 12.60 5.29
C VAL A 344 -11.54 12.51 6.23
N SER A 345 -12.33 11.42 6.17
CA SER A 345 -13.46 11.22 7.09
C SER A 345 -13.01 11.24 8.55
N ALA A 346 -11.92 10.53 8.86
CA ALA A 346 -11.32 10.53 10.19
C ALA A 346 -10.84 11.93 10.65
N LEU A 347 -10.22 12.71 9.78
CA LEU A 347 -9.77 14.07 10.11
C LEU A 347 -10.95 15.02 10.35
N GLN A 348 -12.03 14.89 9.60
CA GLN A 348 -13.24 15.68 9.79
C GLN A 348 -13.98 15.33 11.10
N GLU A 349 -14.03 14.05 11.48
CA GLU A 349 -14.57 13.62 12.78
C GLU A 349 -13.86 14.31 13.96
N LEU A 350 -12.60 14.68 13.78
CA LEU A 350 -11.77 15.38 14.77
C LEU A 350 -11.89 16.91 14.71
N GLY A 351 -12.67 17.45 13.77
CA GLY A 351 -12.81 18.89 13.56
C GLY A 351 -11.63 19.53 12.83
N MET A 352 -10.82 18.75 12.11
CA MET A 352 -9.76 19.28 11.23
C MET A 352 -10.30 19.60 9.84
N GLU A 353 -9.72 20.60 9.19
CA GLU A 353 -10.13 21.04 7.85
C GLU A 353 -9.17 20.47 6.79
N VAL A 354 -9.65 19.65 5.86
CA VAL A 354 -8.80 19.17 4.75
C VAL A 354 -8.83 20.20 3.62
N VAL A 355 -7.74 20.95 3.46
CA VAL A 355 -7.62 22.04 2.46
C VAL A 355 -7.17 21.56 1.08
N GLY A 356 -6.76 20.30 0.99
CA GLY A 356 -6.37 19.72 -0.28
C GLY A 356 -6.09 18.24 -0.14
N THR A 357 -6.51 17.44 -1.11
CA THR A 357 -6.34 16.00 -1.10
C THR A 357 -5.94 15.46 -2.48
N SER A 358 -4.93 14.59 -2.54
CA SER A 358 -4.48 14.04 -3.83
C SER A 358 -5.30 12.84 -4.27
N THR A 359 -5.81 12.90 -5.49
CA THR A 359 -6.64 11.85 -6.11
C THR A 359 -5.90 11.04 -7.18
N ARG A 360 -4.56 11.17 -7.27
CA ARG A 360 -3.72 10.56 -8.31
C ARG A 360 -3.97 9.08 -8.58
N LYS A 361 -4.30 8.33 -7.53
CA LYS A 361 -4.53 6.89 -7.58
C LYS A 361 -5.95 6.49 -7.12
N ALA A 362 -6.85 7.46 -6.97
CA ALA A 362 -8.24 7.27 -6.58
C ALA A 362 -9.10 6.92 -7.82
N THR A 363 -10.11 6.08 -7.66
CA THR A 363 -11.13 5.83 -8.70
C THR A 363 -12.16 6.97 -8.75
N GLU A 364 -13.04 6.93 -9.75
CA GLU A 364 -14.16 7.89 -9.83
C GLU A 364 -15.16 7.74 -8.66
N GLU A 365 -15.34 6.53 -8.13
CA GLU A 365 -16.12 6.32 -6.90
C GLU A 365 -15.39 6.89 -5.67
N ASP A 366 -14.08 6.66 -5.54
CA ASP A 366 -13.28 7.26 -4.47
C ASP A 366 -13.36 8.79 -4.53
N LYS A 367 -13.33 9.39 -5.74
CA LYS A 367 -13.54 10.84 -5.94
C LYS A 367 -14.97 11.25 -5.56
N GLY A 368 -15.98 10.48 -5.95
CA GLY A 368 -17.38 10.71 -5.57
C GLY A 368 -17.57 10.73 -4.05
N ARG A 369 -16.96 9.79 -3.33
CA ARG A 369 -16.94 9.77 -1.86
C ARG A 369 -16.21 10.97 -1.28
N VAL A 370 -15.07 11.37 -1.86
CA VAL A 370 -14.38 12.61 -1.45
C VAL A 370 -15.28 13.82 -1.64
N VAL A 371 -16.03 13.92 -2.73
CA VAL A 371 -16.97 15.03 -2.98
C VAL A 371 -18.13 15.01 -1.99
N GLU A 372 -18.68 13.82 -1.67
CA GLU A 372 -19.73 13.67 -0.65
C GLU A 372 -19.25 14.13 0.74
N ILE A 373 -18.00 13.78 1.08
CA ILE A 373 -17.38 14.08 2.37
C ILE A 373 -16.90 15.54 2.46
N MET A 374 -16.33 16.09 1.38
CA MET A 374 -15.74 17.44 1.35
C MET A 374 -16.73 18.52 0.87
N GLY A 375 -17.87 18.14 0.30
CA GLY A 375 -18.91 19.05 -0.17
C GLY A 375 -18.64 19.74 -1.51
N ASP A 376 -17.41 19.73 -2.03
CA ASP A 376 -17.08 20.19 -3.39
C ASP A 376 -15.79 19.56 -3.97
N GLU A 377 -15.57 19.78 -5.28
CA GLU A 377 -14.40 19.26 -6.00
C GLU A 377 -13.14 20.12 -5.87
N ARG A 378 -13.24 21.34 -5.29
CA ARG A 378 -12.20 22.39 -5.41
C ARG A 378 -10.89 22.05 -4.70
N HIS A 379 -10.93 21.07 -3.81
CA HIS A 379 -9.80 20.68 -2.97
C HIS A 379 -9.07 19.43 -3.52
N MET A 380 -9.48 18.87 -4.65
CA MET A 380 -8.86 17.66 -5.23
C MET A 380 -7.79 18.00 -6.28
N PHE A 381 -6.65 17.28 -6.24
CA PHE A 381 -5.60 17.44 -7.26
C PHE A 381 -4.93 16.11 -7.66
N ASP A 382 -4.69 15.93 -8.96
CA ASP A 382 -4.06 14.73 -9.52
C ASP A 382 -2.58 14.61 -9.12
N ASN A 383 -1.83 15.69 -9.20
CA ASN A 383 -0.43 15.75 -8.79
C ASN A 383 -0.09 17.18 -8.44
N MET A 384 0.87 17.37 -7.53
CA MET A 384 1.37 18.68 -7.16
C MET A 384 2.88 18.65 -7.29
N ALA A 385 3.45 19.56 -8.07
CA ALA A 385 4.89 19.66 -8.19
C ALA A 385 5.47 20.09 -6.83
N PRO A 386 6.70 19.66 -6.46
CA PRO A 386 7.32 20.06 -5.20
C PRO A 386 7.39 21.57 -4.99
N ARG A 387 7.55 22.35 -6.07
CA ARG A 387 7.54 23.83 -6.04
C ARG A 387 6.17 24.39 -5.66
N GLU A 388 5.10 23.88 -6.26
CA GLU A 388 3.72 24.29 -5.96
C GLU A 388 3.34 23.93 -4.52
N MET A 389 3.70 22.71 -4.10
CA MET A 389 3.51 22.25 -2.73
C MET A 389 4.24 23.15 -1.74
N TYR A 390 5.50 23.50 -2.03
CA TYR A 390 6.26 24.44 -1.21
C TYR A 390 5.55 25.80 -1.10
N THR A 391 5.09 26.38 -2.21
CA THR A 391 4.38 27.67 -2.21
C THR A 391 3.12 27.63 -1.35
N LEU A 392 2.27 26.62 -1.53
CA LEU A 392 1.03 26.45 -0.76
C LEU A 392 1.32 26.35 0.75
N LEU A 393 2.30 25.53 1.13
CA LEU A 393 2.70 25.35 2.52
C LEU A 393 3.33 26.63 3.10
N ARG A 394 4.17 27.31 2.32
CA ARG A 394 4.86 28.55 2.73
C ARG A 394 3.90 29.71 2.95
N GLU A 395 2.84 29.80 2.15
CA GLU A 395 1.76 30.78 2.29
C GLU A 395 0.80 30.47 3.45
N ALA A 396 1.13 29.47 4.29
CA ALA A 396 0.34 29.04 5.44
C ALA A 396 -1.12 28.71 5.06
N ARG A 397 -1.33 28.07 3.91
CA ARG A 397 -2.65 27.55 3.52
C ARG A 397 -2.97 26.20 4.17
N ALA A 398 -1.96 25.52 4.72
CA ALA A 398 -2.10 24.31 5.54
C ALA A 398 -1.21 24.40 6.78
N ASP A 399 -1.67 23.82 7.89
CA ASP A 399 -0.97 23.77 9.18
C ASP A 399 -0.17 22.46 9.35
N VAL A 400 -0.48 21.42 8.58
CA VAL A 400 0.26 20.15 8.53
C VAL A 400 0.19 19.51 7.15
N LEU A 401 1.32 18.93 6.70
CA LEU A 401 1.36 18.04 5.54
C LEU A 401 1.29 16.59 6.02
N MET A 402 0.30 15.84 5.54
CA MET A 402 0.22 14.39 5.70
C MET A 402 0.58 13.72 4.37
N SER A 403 1.74 13.08 4.29
CA SER A 403 2.24 12.50 3.03
C SER A 403 3.21 11.34 3.25
N GLY A 404 3.85 10.84 2.20
CA GLY A 404 5.02 9.95 2.31
C GLY A 404 6.37 10.70 2.34
N GLY A 405 7.45 9.97 2.63
CA GLY A 405 8.78 10.52 2.88
C GLY A 405 9.39 11.36 1.75
N ARG A 406 8.98 11.15 0.49
CA ARG A 406 9.46 11.96 -0.65
C ARG A 406 9.10 13.45 -0.54
N SER A 407 8.01 13.77 0.13
CA SER A 407 7.54 15.16 0.30
C SER A 407 7.88 15.74 1.68
N GLN A 408 8.46 14.94 2.58
CA GLN A 408 8.85 15.37 3.93
C GLN A 408 9.70 16.64 3.90
N PHE A 409 10.78 16.64 3.12
CA PHE A 409 11.70 17.77 3.07
C PHE A 409 11.10 19.02 2.43
N VAL A 410 10.05 18.89 1.62
CA VAL A 410 9.31 20.03 1.08
C VAL A 410 8.59 20.76 2.23
N ALA A 411 7.86 20.02 3.06
CA ALA A 411 7.18 20.59 4.24
C ALA A 411 8.16 21.18 5.25
N LEU A 412 9.24 20.47 5.56
CA LEU A 412 10.24 20.95 6.52
C LEU A 412 10.93 22.24 6.04
N LYS A 413 11.24 22.36 4.74
CA LYS A 413 11.76 23.61 4.16
C LYS A 413 10.73 24.74 4.21
N ALA A 414 9.45 24.43 4.06
CA ALA A 414 8.37 25.40 4.22
C ALA A 414 8.11 25.77 5.69
N ARG A 415 8.79 25.13 6.66
CA ARG A 415 8.58 25.25 8.12
C ARG A 415 7.17 24.83 8.56
N VAL A 416 6.63 23.81 7.90
CA VAL A 416 5.33 23.21 8.20
C VAL A 416 5.51 21.81 8.80
N PRO A 417 4.76 21.46 9.86
CA PRO A 417 4.66 20.10 10.39
C PRO A 417 4.41 19.05 9.32
N TRP A 418 5.00 17.87 9.52
CA TRP A 418 4.83 16.73 8.64
C TRP A 418 4.48 15.47 9.45
N VAL A 419 3.55 14.67 8.92
CA VAL A 419 3.18 13.37 9.48
C VAL A 419 3.23 12.34 8.35
N ASP A 420 4.00 11.27 8.57
CA ASP A 420 4.06 10.15 7.64
C ASP A 420 2.80 9.29 7.76
N VAL A 421 2.08 9.15 6.66
CA VAL A 421 0.87 8.30 6.55
C VAL A 421 1.04 7.20 5.49
N ASN A 422 2.24 7.08 4.92
CA ASN A 422 2.54 6.21 3.81
C ASN A 422 3.19 4.89 4.29
N GLN A 423 4.06 4.28 3.48
CA GLN A 423 4.64 2.97 3.78
C GLN A 423 5.89 3.03 4.67
N GLU A 424 6.48 4.22 4.79
CA GLU A 424 7.67 4.50 5.60
C GLU A 424 7.33 4.89 7.04
N LYS A 425 6.03 4.94 7.40
CA LYS A 425 5.59 5.27 8.75
C LYS A 425 6.04 4.21 9.76
N HIS A 426 6.21 4.67 11.01
CA HIS A 426 6.67 3.89 12.15
C HIS A 426 5.58 3.69 13.22
N GLU A 427 4.37 4.20 12.98
CA GLU A 427 3.23 4.14 13.89
C GLU A 427 2.03 3.50 13.16
N PRO A 428 1.26 2.60 13.81
CA PRO A 428 0.08 1.98 13.22
C PRO A 428 -1.14 2.91 13.34
N TYR A 429 -1.89 3.10 12.25
CA TYR A 429 -3.06 4.00 12.24
C TYR A 429 -4.39 3.29 11.96
N ALA A 430 -4.38 1.96 11.87
CA ALA A 430 -5.57 1.16 11.62
C ALA A 430 -6.35 0.85 12.91
N GLY A 431 -7.66 0.66 12.77
CA GLY A 431 -8.59 0.36 13.84
C GLY A 431 -8.85 1.55 14.78
N TYR A 432 -9.63 1.28 15.83
CA TYR A 432 -10.01 2.28 16.84
C TYR A 432 -8.80 2.88 17.57
N VAL A 433 -7.85 2.04 17.97
CA VAL A 433 -6.64 2.45 18.69
C VAL A 433 -5.68 3.20 17.77
N GLY A 434 -5.46 2.70 16.55
CA GLY A 434 -4.59 3.37 15.57
C GLY A 434 -5.09 4.77 15.21
N MET A 435 -6.39 5.01 15.27
CA MET A 435 -6.93 6.36 15.11
C MET A 435 -6.47 7.30 16.23
N VAL A 436 -6.45 6.85 17.47
CA VAL A 436 -5.89 7.62 18.60
C VAL A 436 -4.40 7.92 18.36
N ASP A 437 -3.65 6.93 17.87
CA ASP A 437 -2.22 7.09 17.58
C ASP A 437 -1.96 8.08 16.44
N LEU A 438 -2.78 8.08 15.39
CA LEU A 438 -2.70 9.07 14.31
C LEU A 438 -2.93 10.49 14.85
N VAL A 439 -3.93 10.70 15.71
CA VAL A 439 -4.17 12.01 16.31
C VAL A 439 -3.02 12.42 17.23
N ARG A 440 -2.48 11.48 18.00
CA ARG A 440 -1.29 11.74 18.84
C ARG A 440 -0.09 12.14 17.98
N ALA A 441 0.10 11.52 16.83
CA ALA A 441 1.16 11.87 15.89
C ALA A 441 0.96 13.28 15.29
N ILE A 442 -0.28 13.62 14.92
CA ILE A 442 -0.64 14.97 14.46
C ILE A 442 -0.38 16.01 15.56
N ASP A 443 -0.88 15.79 16.77
CA ASP A 443 -0.69 16.70 17.91
C ASP A 443 0.81 16.89 18.20
N ARG A 444 1.58 15.80 18.29
CA ARG A 444 3.03 15.83 18.52
C ARG A 444 3.77 16.62 17.43
N SER A 445 3.33 16.49 16.17
CA SER A 445 3.96 17.19 15.04
C SER A 445 3.56 18.67 15.02
N VAL A 446 2.27 18.99 15.11
CA VAL A 446 1.73 20.35 14.98
C VAL A 446 2.08 21.22 16.19
N ASN A 447 1.97 20.67 17.40
CA ASN A 447 2.16 21.42 18.64
C ASN A 447 3.58 21.30 19.20
N ASN A 448 4.55 20.90 18.37
CA ASN A 448 5.95 20.87 18.77
C ASN A 448 6.48 22.30 19.04
N PRO A 449 7.08 22.59 20.21
CA PRO A 449 7.57 23.93 20.55
C PRO A 449 8.69 24.42 19.63
N MET A 450 9.39 23.51 18.94
CA MET A 450 10.41 23.86 17.94
C MET A 450 9.85 24.79 16.86
N TRP A 451 8.58 24.66 16.46
CA TRP A 451 8.00 25.51 15.43
C TRP A 451 7.94 26.99 15.83
N ALA A 452 7.68 27.28 17.11
CA ALA A 452 7.71 28.66 17.60
C ALA A 452 9.13 29.24 17.51
N ALA A 453 10.14 28.47 17.95
CA ALA A 453 11.54 28.86 17.86
C ALA A 453 12.02 29.03 16.40
N LEU A 454 11.62 28.13 15.50
CA LEU A 454 11.99 28.16 14.08
C LEU A 454 11.33 29.32 13.30
N ARG A 455 10.15 29.76 13.75
CA ARG A 455 9.40 30.86 13.12
C ARG A 455 9.73 32.22 13.74
N ALA A 456 10.34 32.25 14.92
CA ALA A 456 10.86 33.47 15.51
C ALA A 456 12.00 34.06 14.67
N PRO A 457 12.19 35.39 14.68
CA PRO A 457 13.40 36.01 14.12
C PRO A 457 14.65 35.41 14.76
N ALA A 458 15.75 35.34 13.99
CA ALA A 458 16.99 34.84 14.56
C ALA A 458 17.47 35.78 15.68
N PRO A 459 18.09 35.28 16.76
CA PRO A 459 18.51 36.13 17.89
C PRO A 459 19.46 37.27 17.51
N TRP A 460 20.23 37.11 16.43
CA TRP A 460 21.13 38.14 15.90
C TRP A 460 20.45 39.10 14.90
N GLU A 461 19.20 38.84 14.52
CA GLU A 461 18.36 39.78 13.75
C GLU A 461 17.63 40.75 14.68
N ALA A 462 17.51 40.42 15.98
CA ALA A 462 16.97 41.31 17.01
C ALA A 462 17.96 42.44 17.33
N GLY A 463 17.95 43.48 16.48
CA GLY A 463 18.83 44.65 16.57
C GLY A 463 19.23 45.21 15.21
N ALA A 464 19.08 44.43 14.13
CA ALA A 464 19.12 44.97 12.79
C ALA A 464 17.77 45.67 12.53
N VAL A 465 17.80 46.96 12.20
CA VAL A 465 16.66 47.61 11.55
C VAL A 465 16.49 46.91 10.21
N VAL A 466 15.65 45.87 10.19
CA VAL A 466 15.22 45.27 8.93
C VAL A 466 14.35 46.33 8.29
N ALA A 467 14.91 47.07 7.34
CA ALA A 467 14.11 47.87 6.42
C ALA A 467 13.02 46.92 5.91
N ALA A 468 11.75 47.29 6.14
CA ALA A 468 10.62 46.50 5.70
C ALA A 468 10.87 46.10 4.24
N VAL A 469 11.09 44.82 3.99
CA VAL A 469 11.17 44.31 2.64
C VAL A 469 9.78 44.54 2.09
N ALA A 470 9.65 45.58 1.26
CA ALA A 470 8.43 45.80 0.50
C ALA A 470 8.09 44.46 -0.16
N PRO A 471 6.80 44.04 -0.14
CA PRO A 471 6.41 42.82 -0.83
C PRO A 471 6.98 42.92 -2.24
N LEU A 472 7.73 41.90 -2.66
CA LEU A 472 8.22 41.84 -4.02
C LEU A 472 6.97 41.80 -4.90
N VAL A 473 6.61 42.94 -5.47
CA VAL A 473 5.57 43.02 -6.50
C VAL A 473 6.16 42.27 -7.67
N LEU A 474 5.86 40.98 -7.76
CA LEU A 474 6.09 40.21 -8.97
C LEU A 474 5.28 40.92 -10.05
N ALA A 475 5.97 41.61 -10.95
CA ALA A 475 5.38 42.12 -12.16
C ALA A 475 4.60 40.97 -12.81
N ALA A 476 3.35 41.25 -13.20
CA ALA A 476 2.50 40.27 -13.84
C ALA A 476 3.28 39.56 -14.95
N VAL A 477 3.37 38.24 -14.85
CA VAL A 477 4.00 37.41 -15.88
C VAL A 477 3.24 37.71 -17.18
N PRO A 478 3.91 38.17 -18.26
CA PRO A 478 3.25 38.38 -19.53
C PRO A 478 2.66 37.04 -19.98
N SER A 479 1.37 37.05 -20.29
CA SER A 479 0.67 35.91 -20.88
C SER A 479 1.11 35.75 -22.35
N SER A 480 2.34 35.33 -22.60
CA SER A 480 2.76 34.85 -23.92
C SER A 480 3.16 33.39 -23.82
N LYS A 481 2.31 32.53 -24.38
CA LYS A 481 2.66 31.15 -24.72
C LYS A 481 3.68 31.19 -25.86
N THR A 482 4.96 31.20 -25.56
CA THR A 482 6.01 30.78 -26.51
C THR A 482 7.29 30.46 -25.75
N ASP A 483 7.79 29.26 -26.04
CA ASP A 483 9.18 28.81 -26.04
C ASP A 483 9.90 28.57 -24.71
N PHE A 484 10.00 27.28 -24.36
CA PHE A 484 11.15 26.70 -23.67
C PHE A 484 11.35 25.26 -24.20
N GLU A 485 11.93 25.17 -25.39
CA GLU A 485 12.85 24.08 -25.75
C GLU A 485 14.25 24.44 -25.22
N ASP A 486 15.07 23.42 -24.97
CA ASP A 486 16.47 23.44 -24.49
C ASP A 486 16.75 23.63 -22.99
N CYS A 487 16.66 22.52 -22.23
CA CYS A 487 17.76 21.92 -21.43
C CYS A 487 17.29 20.70 -20.62
#